data_AF-A0A7L2IKJ7-F1
#
_entry.id   AF-A0A7L2IKJ7-F1
#
_cell.length_a   1.000
_cell.length_b   1.000
_cell.length_c   1.000
_cell.angle_alpha   90.00
_cell.angle_beta   90.00
_cell.angle_gamma   90.00
#
_symmetry.space_group_name_H-M   'P 1'
#
loop_
_entity.id
_entity.type
_entity.pdbx_description
1 polymer ?
#
loop_
_entity_poly.entity_id
_entity_poly.type
_entity_poly.pdbx_seq_one_letter_code
_entity_poly.pdbx_strand_id
1 'polypeptide(L)'
;MTRWARRNGPPGSKALAATPWEEMVKGSREQEGRSGPLSLKKEQEKRKKKNRKKKDYLNEDVNGFVAYLKQNLQNGEVDKADSAELEKEVAVALKKDKRRENRRLKRKETKKNSMVCFHCRQPGHGVADCPAVLESEEMGTGICYRCGSTEHDIGKCRAKVDPAAGAFPYAKCFICGEMGHLSRSCPDNPKGLYAEGGGCKLCGSVEHFKKDCPEKQNAGEM
;
A
#
# COMPACT_ATOMS: atom_id res chain seq x y z
N MET A 1 11.28 -16.37 13.56
CA MET A 1 12.04 -15.85 14.72
C MET A 1 11.07 -15.54 15.85
N THR A 2 11.06 -16.36 16.89
CA THR A 2 10.38 -16.03 18.16
C THR A 2 11.36 -16.34 19.28
N ARG A 3 11.77 -15.28 19.98
CA ARG A 3 12.71 -15.30 21.11
C ARG A 3 12.03 -15.97 22.31
N TRP A 4 12.66 -17.00 22.88
CA TRP A 4 12.26 -17.55 24.16
C TRP A 4 12.60 -16.58 25.30
N ALA A 5 11.63 -16.36 26.19
CA ALA A 5 11.84 -15.66 27.45
C ALA A 5 12.55 -16.59 28.45
N ARG A 6 13.63 -16.12 29.08
CA ARG A 6 14.32 -16.82 30.16
C ARG A 6 13.59 -16.57 31.48
N ARG A 7 13.48 -17.61 32.31
CA ARG A 7 12.93 -17.60 33.66
C ARG A 7 14.04 -17.21 34.65
N ASN A 8 13.82 -16.18 35.46
CA ASN A 8 14.66 -15.85 36.62
C ASN A 8 13.83 -16.07 37.89
N GLY A 9 14.19 -17.08 38.68
CA GLY A 9 13.63 -17.34 40.00
C GLY A 9 14.31 -18.58 40.64
N PRO A 10 14.54 -18.58 41.96
CA PRO A 10 15.30 -19.63 42.63
C PRO A 10 14.58 -21.00 42.60
N PRO A 11 15.33 -22.12 42.64
CA PRO A 11 14.76 -23.45 42.43
C PRO A 11 13.97 -23.91 43.68
N GLY A 12 12.66 -24.11 43.55
CA GLY A 12 11.85 -24.76 44.58
C GLY A 12 10.42 -24.27 44.79
N SER A 13 10.02 -23.10 44.29
CA SER A 13 8.63 -22.63 44.43
C SER A 13 7.73 -23.25 43.35
N LYS A 14 6.73 -24.04 43.77
CA LYS A 14 5.68 -24.56 42.88
C LYS A 14 4.94 -23.39 42.22
N ALA A 15 4.68 -23.49 40.91
CA ALA A 15 3.82 -22.55 40.22
C ALA A 15 2.40 -22.64 40.83
N LEU A 16 1.83 -21.51 41.23
CA LEU A 16 0.43 -21.46 41.64
C LEU A 16 -0.44 -21.86 40.43
N ALA A 17 -1.44 -22.71 40.66
CA ALA A 17 -2.32 -23.20 39.60
C ALA A 17 -3.11 -22.04 38.99
N ALA A 18 -3.25 -22.03 37.67
CA ALA A 18 -4.07 -21.08 36.94
C ALA A 18 -5.53 -21.20 37.40
N THR A 19 -6.18 -20.07 37.63
CA THR A 19 -7.60 -20.02 37.98
C THR A 19 -8.44 -20.65 36.86
N PRO A 20 -9.36 -21.59 37.18
CA PRO A 20 -10.22 -22.22 36.19
C PRO A 20 -11.14 -21.21 35.51
N TRP A 21 -11.29 -21.37 34.19
CA TRP A 21 -12.07 -20.51 33.29
C TRP A 21 -13.52 -20.26 33.75
N GLU A 22 -14.12 -21.19 34.50
CA GLU A 22 -15.51 -21.13 34.94
C GLU A 22 -15.78 -20.03 35.99
N GLU A 23 -14.76 -19.59 36.73
CA GLU A 23 -14.89 -18.55 37.76
C GLU A 23 -14.78 -17.13 37.20
N MET A 24 -14.13 -16.92 36.05
CA MET A 24 -14.04 -15.59 35.40
C MET A 24 -15.31 -15.19 34.64
N VAL A 25 -16.21 -16.14 34.36
CA VAL A 25 -17.40 -15.89 33.52
C VAL A 25 -18.64 -15.52 34.36
N LYS A 26 -18.66 -15.78 35.66
CA LYS A 26 -19.82 -15.54 36.55
C LYS A 26 -19.94 -14.12 37.12
N GLY A 27 -19.28 -13.13 36.51
CA GLY A 27 -19.16 -11.76 37.02
C GLY A 27 -19.84 -10.68 36.19
N SER A 28 -21.07 -10.86 35.69
CA SER A 28 -21.97 -9.75 35.34
C SER A 28 -23.38 -10.25 35.06
N ARG A 29 -24.29 -9.98 36.00
CA ARG A 29 -25.70 -10.36 36.03
C ARG A 29 -26.55 -9.38 35.21
N GLU A 30 -27.41 -9.96 34.37
CA GLU A 30 -28.74 -9.52 33.89
C GLU A 30 -28.90 -8.17 33.15
N GLN A 31 -29.23 -8.25 31.86
CA GLN A 31 -30.46 -7.64 31.32
C GLN A 31 -30.94 -8.41 30.08
N GLU A 32 -32.23 -8.70 30.06
CA GLU A 32 -32.96 -9.53 29.11
C GLU A 32 -33.12 -8.90 27.71
N GLY A 33 -33.27 -9.75 26.69
CA GLY A 33 -34.26 -9.51 25.65
C GLY A 33 -33.78 -9.20 24.22
N ARG A 34 -34.19 -10.09 23.32
CA ARG A 34 -34.59 -9.89 21.90
C ARG A 34 -33.60 -10.25 20.78
N SER A 35 -34.09 -11.20 19.98
CA SER A 35 -33.63 -11.76 18.71
C SER A 35 -33.64 -10.76 17.54
N GLY A 36 -32.68 -10.88 16.61
CA GLY A 36 -32.67 -10.21 15.29
C GLY A 36 -31.29 -10.22 14.58
N PRO A 37 -31.22 -10.26 13.23
CA PRO A 37 -30.10 -10.86 12.50
C PRO A 37 -28.89 -9.92 12.29
N LEU A 38 -27.69 -10.42 12.60
CA LEU A 38 -26.40 -9.77 12.36
C LEU A 38 -25.78 -10.27 11.04
N SER A 39 -26.03 -9.61 9.90
CA SER A 39 -25.17 -9.77 8.70
C SER A 39 -25.41 -8.70 7.62
N LEU A 40 -25.20 -7.41 7.93
CA LEU A 40 -25.02 -6.36 6.90
C LEU A 40 -23.97 -5.29 7.29
N LYS A 41 -23.61 -5.17 8.57
CA LYS A 41 -22.69 -4.11 9.04
C LYS A 41 -21.21 -4.41 8.81
N LYS A 42 -20.82 -5.68 8.69
CA LYS A 42 -19.41 -6.11 8.56
C LYS A 42 -18.81 -5.81 7.17
N GLU A 43 -19.65 -5.63 6.16
CA GLU A 43 -19.21 -5.35 4.78
C GLU A 43 -18.93 -3.85 4.54
N GLN A 44 -19.77 -2.98 5.11
CA GLN A 44 -19.57 -1.52 5.04
C GLN A 44 -18.29 -1.09 5.76
N GLU A 45 -17.95 -1.72 6.89
CA GLU A 45 -16.73 -1.43 7.65
C GLU A 45 -15.44 -1.85 6.90
N LYS A 46 -15.51 -2.96 6.14
CA LYS A 46 -14.43 -3.40 5.25
C LYS A 46 -14.24 -2.47 4.04
N ARG A 47 -15.33 -1.90 3.49
CA ARG A 47 -15.27 -0.92 2.39
C ARG A 47 -14.61 0.39 2.81
N LYS A 48 -14.92 0.93 4.01
CA LYS A 48 -14.23 2.12 4.56
C LYS A 48 -12.72 1.93 4.76
N LYS A 49 -12.25 0.70 5.06
CA LYS A 49 -10.82 0.40 5.21
C LYS A 49 -10.03 0.42 3.89
N LYS A 50 -10.66 0.13 2.74
CA LYS A 50 -9.98 0.02 1.44
C LYS A 50 -9.72 1.36 0.74
N ASN A 51 -10.54 2.39 1.01
CA ASN A 51 -10.35 3.76 0.51
C ASN A 51 -9.61 4.69 1.49
N ARG A 52 -8.96 4.15 2.52
CA ARG A 52 -8.21 4.98 3.45
C ARG A 52 -6.97 5.52 2.73
N LYS A 53 -7.03 6.79 2.28
CA LYS A 53 -5.85 7.58 1.86
C LYS A 53 -4.69 7.19 2.77
N LYS A 54 -3.55 6.85 2.16
CA LYS A 54 -2.37 6.36 2.86
C LYS A 54 -2.14 7.26 4.07
N LYS A 55 -2.40 6.74 5.28
CA LYS A 55 -2.46 7.55 6.52
C LYS A 55 -1.20 8.40 6.53
N ASP A 56 -1.36 9.71 6.43
CA ASP A 56 -0.23 10.60 6.65
C ASP A 56 0.22 10.31 8.07
N TYR A 57 1.43 9.78 8.14
CA TYR A 57 2.04 9.44 9.40
C TYR A 57 2.44 10.78 9.97
N LEU A 58 1.53 11.32 10.77
CA LEU A 58 1.82 12.30 11.78
C LEU A 58 2.83 11.65 12.71
N ASN A 59 4.04 12.21 12.72
CA ASN A 59 5.04 11.87 13.71
C ASN A 59 4.66 12.59 15.01
N GLU A 60 3.50 12.22 15.54
CA GLU A 60 3.04 12.65 16.86
C GLU A 60 3.79 11.83 17.90
N ASP A 61 4.24 12.51 18.95
CA ASP A 61 4.93 11.93 20.09
C ASP A 61 3.99 10.97 20.83
N VAL A 62 4.05 9.70 20.43
CA VAL A 62 3.12 8.64 20.89
C VAL A 62 3.23 8.40 22.40
N ASN A 63 4.35 8.76 23.02
CA ASN A 63 4.61 8.55 24.45
C ASN A 63 4.64 9.85 25.26
N GLY A 64 4.40 11.01 24.66
CA GLY A 64 4.46 12.30 25.35
C GLY A 64 5.84 12.62 25.94
N PHE A 65 6.91 12.04 25.41
CA PHE A 65 8.28 12.23 25.91
C PHE A 65 8.72 13.70 25.86
N VAL A 66 8.33 14.43 24.81
CA VAL A 66 8.57 15.87 24.64
C VAL A 66 7.69 16.69 25.58
N ALA A 67 6.47 16.24 25.86
CA ALA A 67 5.56 16.89 26.81
C ALA A 67 6.03 16.71 28.26
N TYR A 68 6.52 15.51 28.61
CA TYR A 68 7.11 15.18 29.91
C TYR A 68 8.37 15.99 30.17
N LEU A 69 9.26 16.12 29.18
CA LEU A 69 10.44 16.98 29.25
C LEU A 69 10.07 18.46 29.49
N LYS A 70 9.03 18.97 28.82
CA LYS A 70 8.55 20.34 29.03
C LYS A 70 7.92 20.56 30.41
N GLN A 71 7.19 19.58 30.94
CA GLN A 71 6.62 19.66 32.30
C GLN A 71 7.70 19.63 33.38
N ASN A 72 8.74 18.82 33.24
CA ASN A 72 9.84 18.79 34.20
C ASN A 72 10.68 20.08 34.20
N LEU A 73 10.84 20.74 33.03
CA LEU A 73 11.45 22.08 32.98
C LEU A 73 10.61 23.16 33.70
N GLN A 74 9.28 23.01 33.71
CA GLN A 74 8.35 23.97 34.34
C GLN A 74 8.25 23.80 35.87
N ASN A 75 8.60 22.62 36.40
CA ASN A 75 8.49 22.29 37.83
C ASN A 75 9.76 22.59 38.65
N GLY A 76 10.81 23.17 38.05
CA GLY A 76 11.83 23.92 38.78
C GLY A 76 12.91 23.11 39.53
N GLU A 77 13.33 21.95 39.02
CA GLU A 77 14.45 21.18 39.61
C GLU A 77 15.44 20.72 38.52
N VAL A 78 16.03 21.67 37.78
CA VAL A 78 17.13 21.40 36.85
C VAL A 78 18.06 22.62 36.80
N ASP A 79 19.37 22.42 36.98
CA ASP A 79 20.35 23.51 36.90
C ASP A 79 20.33 24.16 35.50
N LYS A 80 20.66 25.46 35.40
CA LYS A 80 20.69 26.19 34.11
C LYS A 80 21.65 25.57 33.08
N ALA A 81 22.65 24.80 33.55
CA ALA A 81 23.56 24.05 32.70
C ALA A 81 22.87 22.83 32.06
N ASP A 82 22.09 22.10 32.86
CA ASP A 82 21.34 20.91 32.45
C ASP A 82 20.19 21.27 31.51
N SER A 83 19.53 22.42 31.72
CA SER A 83 18.48 22.90 30.81
C SER A 83 19.03 23.23 29.42
N ALA A 84 20.21 23.88 29.34
CA ALA A 84 20.87 24.18 28.09
C ALA A 84 21.43 22.93 27.39
N GLU A 85 21.82 21.90 28.14
CA GLU A 85 22.20 20.61 27.59
C GLU A 85 21.00 19.86 27.01
N LEU A 86 19.89 19.83 27.74
CA LEU A 86 18.64 19.21 27.32
C LEU A 86 18.07 19.88 26.06
N GLU A 87 18.14 21.20 25.95
CA GLU A 87 17.75 21.93 24.74
C GLU A 87 18.60 21.52 23.52
N LYS A 88 19.91 21.30 23.69
CA LYS A 88 20.78 20.80 22.61
C LYS A 88 20.42 19.37 22.22
N GLU A 89 20.12 18.50 23.19
CA GLU A 89 19.69 17.13 22.92
C GLU A 89 18.37 17.08 22.15
N VAL A 90 17.38 17.88 22.56
CA VAL A 90 16.10 18.03 21.88
C VAL A 90 16.31 18.56 20.46
N ALA A 91 17.16 19.58 20.27
CA ALA A 91 17.48 20.10 18.95
C ALA A 91 18.13 19.03 18.04
N VAL A 92 19.03 18.19 18.59
CA VAL A 92 19.64 17.07 17.88
C VAL A 92 18.59 16.00 17.52
N ALA A 93 17.67 15.69 18.42
CA ALA A 93 16.56 14.76 18.19
C ALA A 93 15.65 15.25 17.06
N LEU A 94 15.20 16.50 17.11
CA LEU A 94 14.38 17.14 16.07
C LEU A 94 15.11 17.16 14.71
N LYS A 95 16.43 17.42 14.70
CA LYS A 95 17.24 17.37 13.47
C LYS A 95 17.32 15.95 12.89
N LYS A 96 17.47 14.92 13.74
CA LYS A 96 17.46 13.51 13.33
C LYS A 96 16.10 13.10 12.76
N ASP A 97 15.00 13.53 13.37
CA ASP A 97 13.65 13.26 12.91
C ASP A 97 13.32 13.97 11.60
N LYS A 98 13.69 15.25 11.45
CA LYS A 98 13.58 15.97 10.18
C LYS A 98 14.35 15.25 9.07
N ARG A 99 15.57 14.75 9.35
CA ARG A 99 16.35 13.96 8.38
C ARG A 99 15.68 12.62 8.04
N ARG A 100 15.01 11.98 9.00
CA ARG A 100 14.25 10.74 8.77
C ARG A 100 13.02 11.01 7.89
N GLU A 101 12.27 12.06 8.18
CA GLU A 101 11.07 12.43 7.43
C GLU A 101 11.42 12.90 6.01
N ASN A 102 12.48 13.70 5.83
CA ASN A 102 12.96 14.07 4.50
C ASN A 102 13.33 12.85 3.64
N ARG A 103 14.00 11.84 4.21
CA ARG A 103 14.30 10.58 3.49
C ARG A 103 13.05 9.79 3.12
N ARG A 104 11.98 9.92 3.92
CA ARG A 104 10.70 9.27 3.66
C ARG A 104 9.92 10.01 2.57
N LEU A 105 9.87 11.34 2.64
CA LEU A 105 9.28 12.20 1.61
C LEU A 105 9.98 12.01 0.28
N LYS A 106 11.32 12.03 0.25
CA LYS A 106 12.10 11.74 -0.96
C LYS A 106 11.74 10.38 -1.57
N ARG A 107 11.59 9.32 -0.75
CA ARG A 107 11.16 7.99 -1.24
C ARG A 107 9.73 7.98 -1.78
N LYS A 108 8.82 8.76 -1.17
CA LYS A 108 7.45 8.91 -1.67
C LYS A 108 7.45 9.64 -3.01
N GLU A 109 8.22 10.72 -3.11
CA GLU A 109 8.36 11.55 -4.31
C GLU A 109 9.02 10.76 -5.45
N THR A 110 10.14 10.07 -5.20
CA THR A 110 10.78 9.23 -6.23
C THR A 110 9.82 8.16 -6.74
N LYS A 111 8.97 7.57 -5.88
CA LYS A 111 7.97 6.59 -6.30
C LYS A 111 6.84 7.21 -7.13
N LYS A 112 6.41 8.44 -6.80
CA LYS A 112 5.40 9.17 -7.57
C LYS A 112 5.98 9.60 -8.93
N ASN A 113 7.18 10.15 -8.95
CA ASN A 113 7.85 10.60 -10.17
C ASN A 113 8.25 9.41 -11.07
N SER A 114 8.58 8.24 -10.50
CA SER A 114 8.80 7.03 -11.28
C SER A 114 7.51 6.37 -11.79
N MET A 115 6.34 6.77 -11.28
CA MET A 115 5.05 6.28 -11.79
C MET A 115 4.76 6.99 -13.11
N VAL A 116 4.58 6.21 -14.17
CA VAL A 116 4.25 6.70 -15.51
C VAL A 116 2.80 6.35 -15.81
N CYS A 117 2.03 7.32 -16.32
CA CYS A 117 0.66 7.08 -16.74
C CYS A 117 0.62 6.24 -18.03
N PHE A 118 -0.19 5.18 -18.08
CA PHE A 118 -0.24 4.32 -19.28
C PHE A 118 -0.93 4.97 -20.48
N HIS A 119 -1.74 6.02 -20.27
CA HIS A 119 -2.42 6.73 -21.35
C HIS A 119 -1.52 7.80 -21.98
N CYS A 120 -1.09 8.79 -21.20
CA CYS A 120 -0.29 9.91 -21.70
C CYS A 120 1.24 9.70 -21.59
N ARG A 121 1.71 8.64 -20.92
CA ARG A 121 3.14 8.32 -20.67
C ARG A 121 3.94 9.40 -19.97
N GLN A 122 3.26 10.36 -19.33
CA GLN A 122 3.91 11.36 -18.49
C GLN A 122 4.17 10.80 -17.08
N PRO A 123 5.34 11.10 -16.49
CA PRO A 123 5.64 10.73 -15.12
C PRO A 123 4.80 11.54 -14.10
N GLY A 124 4.67 11.03 -12.88
CA GLY A 124 4.09 11.74 -11.74
C GLY A 124 2.66 11.32 -11.37
N HIS A 125 1.92 10.68 -12.27
CA HIS A 125 0.53 10.27 -12.03
C HIS A 125 0.20 8.89 -12.65
N GLY A 126 -0.87 8.26 -12.16
CA GLY A 126 -1.42 7.02 -12.72
C GLY A 126 -2.60 7.30 -13.66
N VAL A 127 -3.10 6.27 -14.35
CA VAL A 127 -4.21 6.40 -15.32
C VAL A 127 -5.47 7.03 -14.71
N ALA A 128 -5.77 6.73 -13.45
CA ALA A 128 -6.94 7.28 -12.75
C ALA A 128 -6.84 8.79 -12.46
N ASP A 129 -5.62 9.31 -12.32
CA ASP A 129 -5.36 10.73 -12.03
C ASP A 129 -4.88 11.46 -13.31
N CYS A 130 -5.16 10.90 -14.49
CA CYS A 130 -4.67 11.45 -15.75
C CYS A 130 -5.58 12.58 -16.23
N PRO A 131 -5.06 13.82 -16.39
CA PRO A 131 -5.88 14.95 -16.82
C PRO A 131 -6.50 14.71 -18.20
N ALA A 132 -5.77 14.07 -19.11
CA ALA A 132 -6.27 13.74 -20.45
C ALA A 132 -7.44 12.75 -20.45
N VAL A 133 -7.49 11.81 -19.48
CA VAL A 133 -8.59 10.84 -19.39
C VAL A 133 -9.83 11.47 -18.77
N LEU A 134 -9.66 12.44 -17.87
CA LEU A 134 -10.78 13.17 -17.27
C LEU A 134 -11.55 14.00 -18.31
N GLU A 135 -10.90 14.44 -19.38
CA GLU A 135 -11.55 15.14 -20.49
C GLU A 135 -12.22 14.19 -21.50
N SER A 136 -11.79 12.93 -21.55
CA SER A 136 -12.27 11.93 -22.52
C SER A 136 -13.05 10.79 -21.82
N GLU A 137 -14.15 11.11 -21.12
CA GLU A 137 -15.02 10.22 -20.30
C GLU A 137 -15.36 8.82 -20.90
N GLU A 138 -15.10 8.62 -22.19
CA GLU A 138 -15.32 7.42 -22.97
C GLU A 138 -14.40 6.23 -22.61
N MET A 139 -13.28 6.48 -21.93
CA MET A 139 -12.34 5.44 -21.54
C MET A 139 -12.64 4.94 -20.13
N GLY A 140 -13.64 4.07 -19.99
CA GLY A 140 -14.11 3.48 -18.73
C GLY A 140 -12.99 3.10 -17.74
N THR A 141 -12.56 4.05 -16.92
CA THR A 141 -11.60 3.82 -15.86
C THR A 141 -12.36 3.24 -14.67
N GLY A 142 -11.94 2.08 -14.19
CA GLY A 142 -12.58 1.41 -13.05
C GLY A 142 -13.64 0.36 -13.42
N ILE A 143 -13.79 0.00 -14.71
CA ILE A 143 -14.50 -1.22 -15.09
C ILE A 143 -13.61 -2.45 -14.93
N CYS A 144 -14.22 -3.57 -14.58
CA CYS A 144 -13.59 -4.88 -14.70
C CYS A 144 -13.43 -5.21 -16.18
N TYR A 145 -12.19 -5.27 -16.66
CA TYR A 145 -11.93 -5.61 -18.07
C TYR A 145 -12.36 -7.02 -18.49
N ARG A 146 -12.73 -7.88 -17.52
CA ARG A 146 -13.21 -9.23 -17.76
C ARG A 146 -14.73 -9.30 -17.93
N CYS A 147 -15.51 -8.61 -17.09
CA CYS A 147 -16.98 -8.69 -17.13
C CYS A 147 -17.71 -7.34 -17.29
N GLY A 148 -16.99 -6.23 -17.44
CA GLY A 148 -17.56 -4.90 -17.65
C GLY A 148 -18.13 -4.22 -16.41
N SER A 149 -18.23 -4.89 -15.25
CA SER A 149 -18.78 -4.27 -14.04
C SER A 149 -17.85 -3.23 -13.42
N THR A 150 -18.37 -2.12 -12.91
CA THR A 150 -17.61 -1.08 -12.19
C THR A 150 -17.35 -1.39 -10.72
N GLU A 151 -17.90 -2.49 -10.20
CA GLU A 151 -17.87 -2.79 -8.76
C GLU A 151 -16.54 -3.39 -8.29
N HIS A 152 -15.73 -3.94 -9.20
CA HIS A 152 -14.50 -4.64 -8.85
C HIS A 152 -13.44 -4.62 -9.95
N ASP A 153 -12.19 -4.86 -9.55
CA ASP A 153 -11.05 -5.00 -10.46
C ASP A 153 -10.92 -6.45 -10.97
N ILE A 154 -10.19 -6.67 -12.07
CA ILE A 154 -9.93 -7.99 -12.68
C ILE A 154 -9.57 -9.07 -11.63
N GLY A 155 -8.70 -8.75 -10.67
CA GLY A 155 -8.21 -9.71 -9.69
C GLY A 155 -9.27 -10.22 -8.70
N LYS A 156 -10.42 -9.54 -8.60
CA LYS A 156 -11.55 -9.93 -7.76
C LYS A 156 -12.75 -10.41 -8.60
N CYS A 157 -12.58 -10.47 -9.91
CA CYS A 157 -13.61 -10.92 -10.82
C CYS A 157 -13.87 -12.41 -10.64
N ARG A 158 -15.12 -12.74 -10.27
CA ARG A 158 -15.60 -14.11 -10.16
C ARG A 158 -16.36 -14.58 -11.39
N ALA A 159 -16.64 -13.68 -12.33
CA ALA A 159 -17.33 -14.02 -13.56
C ALA A 159 -16.47 -14.98 -14.39
N LYS A 160 -17.09 -16.08 -14.82
CA LYS A 160 -16.56 -16.95 -15.86
C LYS A 160 -16.93 -16.30 -17.18
N VAL A 161 -15.93 -15.99 -17.99
CA VAL A 161 -16.12 -15.38 -19.30
C VAL A 161 -15.83 -16.44 -20.33
N ASP A 162 -16.64 -16.46 -21.36
CA ASP A 162 -16.50 -17.42 -22.45
C ASP A 162 -15.14 -17.25 -23.13
N PRO A 163 -14.35 -18.33 -23.29
CA PRO A 163 -13.04 -18.25 -23.93
C PRO A 163 -13.07 -17.66 -25.35
N ALA A 164 -14.22 -17.76 -26.02
CA ALA A 164 -14.44 -17.21 -27.35
C ALA A 164 -14.45 -15.66 -27.39
N ALA A 165 -14.81 -15.00 -26.29
CA ALA A 165 -14.80 -13.53 -26.17
C ALA A 165 -13.40 -12.96 -25.88
N GLY A 166 -12.38 -13.82 -25.80
CA GLY A 166 -11.01 -13.42 -25.45
C GLY A 166 -10.80 -13.21 -23.95
N ALA A 167 -9.54 -13.00 -23.56
CA ALA A 167 -9.18 -12.88 -22.13
C ALA A 167 -9.74 -11.61 -21.46
N PHE A 168 -9.96 -10.53 -22.24
CA PHE A 168 -10.37 -9.21 -21.76
C PHE A 168 -11.32 -8.51 -22.74
N PRO A 169 -12.57 -8.98 -22.92
CA PRO A 169 -13.51 -8.43 -23.91
C PRO A 169 -13.84 -6.96 -23.69
N TYR A 170 -13.83 -6.49 -22.44
CA TYR A 170 -14.17 -5.11 -22.08
C TYR A 170 -12.94 -4.21 -21.88
N ALA A 171 -11.71 -4.72 -22.13
CA ALA A 171 -10.53 -3.87 -22.14
C ALA A 171 -10.49 -3.04 -23.42
N LYS A 172 -10.54 -1.70 -23.30
CA LYS A 172 -10.15 -0.77 -24.36
C LYS A 172 -8.65 -0.54 -24.31
N CYS A 173 -7.96 -0.70 -25.43
CA CYS A 173 -6.53 -0.46 -25.53
C CYS A 173 -6.24 1.04 -25.54
N PHE A 174 -5.36 1.52 -24.66
CA PHE A 174 -4.96 2.93 -24.61
C PHE A 174 -4.07 3.39 -25.77
N ILE A 175 -3.71 2.50 -26.70
CA ILE A 175 -2.81 2.79 -27.83
C ILE A 175 -3.59 2.83 -29.14
N CYS A 176 -4.29 1.75 -29.49
CA CYS A 176 -5.09 1.67 -30.72
C CYS A 176 -6.58 1.99 -30.52
N GLY A 177 -7.07 2.08 -29.28
CA GLY A 177 -8.49 2.34 -28.98
C GLY A 177 -9.42 1.13 -29.11
N GLU A 178 -8.94 0.03 -29.70
CA GLU A 178 -9.75 -1.17 -29.91
C GLU A 178 -10.03 -1.94 -28.61
N MET A 179 -11.13 -2.70 -28.62
CA MET A 179 -11.54 -3.54 -27.50
C MET A 179 -11.01 -4.97 -27.64
N GLY A 180 -10.81 -5.65 -26.52
CA GLY A 180 -10.46 -7.08 -26.47
C GLY A 180 -9.03 -7.39 -25.99
N HIS A 181 -8.19 -6.37 -25.82
CA HIS A 181 -6.80 -6.54 -25.37
C HIS A 181 -6.32 -5.38 -24.49
N LEU A 182 -5.26 -5.63 -23.72
CA LEU A 182 -4.57 -4.60 -22.92
C LEU A 182 -3.46 -3.96 -23.76
N SER A 183 -3.07 -2.73 -23.44
CA SER A 183 -1.98 -2.01 -24.13
C SER A 183 -0.63 -2.74 -24.19
N ARG A 184 -0.40 -3.72 -23.30
CA ARG A 184 0.79 -4.58 -23.32
C ARG A 184 0.75 -5.66 -24.41
N SER A 185 -0.44 -6.08 -24.82
CA SER A 185 -0.67 -7.11 -25.83
C SER A 185 -1.27 -6.52 -27.10
N CYS A 186 -1.08 -5.22 -27.31
CA CYS A 186 -1.53 -4.54 -28.51
C CYS A 186 -0.59 -4.91 -29.67
N PRO A 187 -1.12 -5.46 -30.79
CA PRO A 187 -0.31 -5.77 -31.97
C PRO A 187 0.26 -4.49 -32.59
N ASP A 188 -0.53 -3.42 -32.62
CA ASP A 188 -0.15 -2.12 -33.19
C ASP A 188 0.31 -1.15 -32.10
N ASN A 189 1.47 -1.43 -31.49
CA ASN A 189 2.06 -0.55 -30.48
C ASN A 189 3.19 0.30 -31.06
N PRO A 190 2.94 1.50 -31.62
CA PRO A 190 4.00 2.38 -32.11
C PRO A 190 4.92 2.89 -31.01
N LYS A 191 4.45 2.90 -29.75
CA LYS A 191 5.16 3.52 -28.63
C LYS A 191 6.05 2.55 -27.85
N GLY A 192 6.00 1.24 -28.06
CA GLY A 192 6.86 0.31 -27.30
C GLY A 192 6.24 -0.30 -26.04
N LEU A 193 6.78 -1.43 -25.58
CA LEU A 193 6.45 -2.09 -24.30
C LEU A 193 7.02 -1.36 -23.07
N TYR A 194 8.07 -0.58 -23.26
CA TYR A 194 8.77 0.13 -22.17
C TYR A 194 8.00 1.38 -21.74
N ALA A 195 8.17 1.80 -20.48
CA ALA A 195 7.48 2.97 -19.91
C ALA A 195 7.81 4.27 -20.65
N GLU A 196 9.10 4.50 -20.94
CA GLU A 196 9.62 5.64 -21.71
C GLU A 196 9.42 5.46 -23.23
N GLY A 197 8.90 4.31 -23.63
CA GLY A 197 8.72 3.90 -25.01
C GLY A 197 9.92 3.20 -25.63
N GLY A 198 9.74 2.70 -26.86
CA GLY A 198 10.73 1.95 -27.63
C GLY A 198 10.60 0.42 -27.56
N GLY A 199 11.41 -0.26 -28.37
CA GLY A 199 11.47 -1.71 -28.47
C GLY A 199 12.58 -2.35 -27.64
N CYS A 200 12.69 -3.67 -27.75
CA CYS A 200 13.80 -4.46 -27.27
C CYS A 200 15.12 -3.81 -27.67
N LYS A 201 16.01 -3.55 -26.69
CA LYS A 201 17.30 -2.89 -26.95
C LYS A 201 18.32 -3.75 -27.70
N LEU A 202 17.96 -4.99 -28.06
CA LEU A 202 18.82 -5.90 -28.82
C LEU A 202 18.37 -5.94 -30.29
N CYS A 203 17.13 -6.33 -30.55
CA CYS A 203 16.60 -6.49 -31.90
C CYS A 203 15.70 -5.34 -32.38
N GLY A 204 15.38 -4.37 -31.52
CA GLY A 204 14.51 -3.24 -31.84
C GLY A 204 13.01 -3.56 -31.85
N SER A 205 12.58 -4.82 -31.68
CA SER A 205 11.15 -5.17 -31.76
C SER A 205 10.34 -4.64 -30.59
N VAL A 206 9.07 -4.31 -30.81
CA VAL A 206 8.19 -3.76 -29.77
C VAL A 206 7.43 -4.85 -28.99
N GLU A 207 7.50 -6.09 -29.44
CA GLU A 207 6.66 -7.19 -28.94
C GLU A 207 7.19 -7.86 -27.67
N HIS A 208 8.48 -7.71 -27.34
CA HIS A 208 9.07 -8.34 -26.16
C HIS A 208 10.04 -7.44 -25.40
N PHE A 209 10.27 -7.80 -24.13
CA PHE A 209 11.34 -7.20 -23.34
C PHE A 209 12.69 -7.84 -23.71
N LYS A 210 13.79 -7.10 -23.51
CA LYS A 210 15.17 -7.62 -23.67
C LYS A 210 15.43 -9.00 -23.04
N LYS A 211 14.70 -9.37 -21.97
CA LYS A 211 14.84 -10.68 -21.32
C LYS A 211 14.27 -11.82 -22.16
N ASP A 212 13.21 -11.54 -22.89
CA ASP A 212 12.44 -12.51 -23.69
C ASP A 212 12.81 -12.38 -25.18
N CYS A 213 13.97 -11.78 -25.47
CA CYS A 213 14.43 -11.59 -26.83
C CYS A 213 14.97 -12.90 -27.41
N PRO A 214 14.42 -13.37 -28.56
CA PRO A 214 14.83 -14.64 -29.14
C PRO A 214 16.31 -14.60 -29.55
N GLU A 215 16.80 -13.47 -30.05
CA GLU A 215 18.23 -13.29 -30.39
C GLU A 215 19.15 -13.43 -29.18
N LYS A 216 18.67 -13.07 -27.97
CA LYS A 216 19.43 -13.25 -26.74
C LYS A 216 19.44 -14.72 -26.28
N GLN A 217 18.37 -15.46 -26.51
CA GLN A 217 18.32 -16.90 -26.21
C GLN A 217 19.31 -17.65 -27.09
N ASN A 218 19.35 -17.31 -28.39
CA ASN A 218 20.28 -17.91 -29.34
C ASN A 218 21.76 -17.56 -29.05
N ALA A 219 22.05 -16.42 -28.42
CA ALA A 219 23.41 -16.01 -28.05
C ALA A 219 23.90 -16.56 -26.70
N GLY A 220 23.03 -17.21 -25.91
CA GLY A 220 23.38 -17.83 -24.63
C GLY A 220 23.58 -19.35 -24.69
N GLU A 221 23.30 -19.97 -25.84
CA GLU A 221 23.45 -21.40 -26.11
C GLU A 221 24.71 -21.75 -26.93
N MET A 222 25.63 -20.80 -27.11
CA MET A 222 27.00 -21.01 -27.63
C MET A 222 28.02 -20.57 -26.59
#